data_AF-R5Y1P2-F1
#
_entry.id   AF-R5Y1P2-F1
#
_cell.length_a   1.000
_cell.length_b   1.000
_cell.length_c   1.000
_cell.angle_alpha   90.00
_cell.angle_beta   90.00
_cell.angle_gamma   90.00
#
_symmetry.space_group_name_H-M   'P 1'
#
loop_
_entity.id
_entity.type
_entity.pdbx_description
1 polymer ?
#
loop_
_entity_poly.entity_id
_entity_poly.type
_entity_poly.pdbx_seq_one_letter_code
_entity_poly.pdbx_strand_id
1 'polypeptide(L)' 'MEMIKKEIEEVREQINTYIQYPEIFEDELTEASKQIDILINKYIYLSK' A
#
# COMPACT_ATOMS: atom_id res chain seq x y z
N MET A 1 -1.19 15.88 4.90
CA MET A 1 -1.34 14.54 5.51
C MET A 1 -2.51 13.75 4.94
N GLU A 2 -3.68 14.36 4.70
CA GLU A 2 -4.86 13.63 4.17
C GLU A 2 -4.61 12.91 2.85
N MET A 3 -3.86 13.51 1.91
CA MET A 3 -3.52 12.85 0.65
C MET A 3 -2.71 11.56 0.85
N ILE A 4 -1.73 11.56 1.76
CA ILE A 4 -0.93 10.36 2.05
C ILE A 4 -1.78 9.29 2.73
N LYS A 5 -2.71 9.68 3.60
CA LYS A 5 -3.67 8.73 4.19
C LYS A 5 -4.56 8.10 3.11
N LYS A 6 -5.03 8.90 2.15
CA LYS A 6 -5.83 8.43 1.01
C LYS A 6 -5.04 7.44 0.14
N GLU A 7 -3.79 7.77 -0.19
CA GLU A 7 -2.90 6.87 -0.94
C GLU A 7 -2.64 5.55 -0.19
N ILE A 8 -2.45 5.59 1.13
CA ILE A 8 -2.30 4.37 1.94
C ILE A 8 -3.55 3.50 1.87
N GLU A 9 -4.74 4.08 2.00
CA GLU A 9 -5.99 3.31 1.94
C GLU A 9 -6.26 2.76 0.53
N GLU A 10 -5.94 3.49 -0.53
CA GLU A 10 -6.03 2.99 -1.91
C GLU A 10 -5.12 1.76 -2.13
N VAL A 11 -3.86 1.82 -1.66
CA VAL A 11 -2.94 0.67 -1.76
C VAL A 11 -3.41 -0.50 -0.88
N ARG A 12 -4.03 -0.23 0.29
CA ARG A 12 -4.64 -1.28 1.11
C ARG A 12 -5.78 -2.01 0.41
N GLU A 13 -6.66 -1.29 -0.26
CA GLU A 13 -7.76 -1.90 -1.03
C GLU A 13 -7.23 -2.78 -2.17
N GLN A 14 -6.16 -2.33 -2.84
CA GLN A 14 -5.47 -3.12 -3.86
C GLN A 14 -4.88 -4.41 -3.27
N ILE A 15 -4.11 -4.31 -2.18
CA ILE A 15 -3.56 -5.48 -1.48
C ILE A 15 -4.68 -6.44 -1.07
N ASN A 16 -5.77 -5.93 -0.49
CA ASN A 16 -6.91 -6.74 -0.06
C ASN A 16 -7.56 -7.51 -1.22
N THR A 17 -7.51 -6.96 -2.43
CA THR A 17 -7.98 -7.64 -3.65
C THR A 17 -6.98 -8.68 -4.12
N TYR A 18 -5.69 -8.34 -4.16
CA TYR A 18 -4.63 -9.23 -4.64
C TYR A 18 -4.45 -10.46 -3.75
N ILE A 19 -4.58 -10.33 -2.42
CA ILE A 19 -4.50 -11.48 -1.51
C ILE A 19 -5.62 -12.51 -1.71
N GLN A 20 -6.72 -12.17 -2.38
CA GLN A 20 -7.78 -13.14 -2.71
C GLN A 20 -7.37 -14.04 -3.88
N TYR A 21 -6.46 -13.58 -4.74
CA TYR A 21 -6.01 -14.27 -5.94
C TYR A 21 -4.48 -14.20 -6.09
N PRO A 22 -3.71 -14.71 -5.10
CA PRO A 22 -2.26 -14.54 -5.06
C PRO A 22 -1.54 -15.22 -6.24
N GLU A 23 -2.13 -16.27 -6.83
CA GLU A 23 -1.56 -16.95 -8.01
C GLU A 23 -1.55 -16.08 -9.27
N ILE A 24 -2.41 -15.06 -9.32
CA ILE A 24 -2.54 -14.14 -10.45
C ILE A 24 -1.79 -12.84 -10.18
N PHE A 25 -1.76 -12.40 -8.92
CA PHE A 25 -1.28 -11.08 -8.52
C PHE A 25 -0.04 -11.15 -7.61
N GLU A 26 0.82 -12.16 -7.72
CA GLU A 26 2.00 -12.31 -6.87
C GLU A 26 2.94 -11.09 -6.96
N ASP A 27 3.19 -10.63 -8.20
CA ASP A 27 4.05 -9.50 -8.48
C ASP A 27 3.41 -8.18 -8.02
N GLU A 28 2.11 -7.98 -8.31
CA GLU A 28 1.35 -6.80 -7.88
C GLU A 28 1.21 -6.74 -6.36
N LEU A 29 1.01 -7.87 -5.69
CA LEU A 29 0.96 -7.96 -4.24
C LEU A 29 2.31 -7.58 -3.63
N THR A 30 3.41 -8.06 -4.21
CA THR A 30 4.76 -7.72 -3.79
C THR A 30 5.04 -6.24 -3.97
N GLU A 31 4.66 -5.66 -5.11
CA GLU A 31 4.89 -4.25 -5.41
C GLU A 31 4.03 -3.32 -4.55
N ALA A 32 2.74 -3.63 -4.40
CA ALA A 32 1.83 -2.89 -3.52
C ALA A 32 2.30 -2.95 -2.06
N SER A 33 2.86 -4.08 -1.62
CA SER A 33 3.44 -4.23 -0.28
C SER A 33 4.67 -3.34 -0.08
N LYS A 34 5.54 -3.18 -1.08
CA LYS A 34 6.66 -2.21 -0.99
C LYS A 34 6.14 -0.77 -0.99
N GLN A 35 5.13 -0.49 -1.81
CA GLN A 35 4.56 0.85 -1.93
C GLN A 35 3.91 1.31 -0.63
N ILE A 36 3.18 0.43 0.05
CA ILE A 36 2.56 0.77 1.34
C ILE A 36 3.61 1.04 2.42
N ASP A 37 4.71 0.27 2.46
CA ASP A 37 5.83 0.52 3.38
C ASP A 37 6.46 1.90 3.17
N ILE A 38 6.69 2.29 1.91
CA ILE A 38 7.20 3.63 1.56
C ILE A 38 6.23 4.72 2.02
N LEU A 39 4.93 4.55 1.75
CA LEU A 39 3.91 5.54 2.12
C LEU A 39 3.77 5.68 3.63
N ILE A 40 3.83 4.58 4.39
CA ILE A 40 3.81 4.61 5.86
C ILE A 40 5.05 5.33 6.39
N ASN A 41 6.24 5.01 5.88
CA ASN A 41 7.48 5.67 6.28
C ASN A 41 7.44 7.17 6.00
N LYS A 42 6.94 7.56 4.83
CA LYS A 42 6.72 8.97 4.46
C LYS A 42 5.72 9.65 5.38
N TYR A 43 4.63 8.97 5.73
CA TYR A 43 3.64 9.47 6.69
C TYR A 43 4.25 9.73 8.06
N ILE A 44 5.02 8.76 8.59
CA ILE A 44 5.72 8.87 9.88
C ILE A 44 6.69 10.05 9.87
N TYR A 45 7.50 10.18 8.81
CA TYR A 45 8.45 11.28 8.65
C TYR A 45 7.78 12.65 8.66
N LEU A 46 6.66 12.81 7.95
CA LEU A 46 5.92 14.07 7.85
C LEU A 46 5.02 14.36 9.07
N SER A 47 4.81 13.37 9.93
CA SER A 47 4.07 13.52 11.20
C SER A 47 4.99 13.87 12.37
N LYS A 48 6.29 14.01 12.11
CA LYS A 48 7.34 14.33 13.08
C LYS A 48 7.69 15.82 13.01
#